data_AF-A0A7K1ZIZ4-F1
#
_entry.id   AF-A0A7K1ZIZ4-F1
#
_cell.length_a   1.000
_cell.length_b   1.000
_cell.length_c   1.000
_cell.angle_alpha   90.00
_cell.angle_beta   90.00
_cell.angle_gamma   90.00
#
_symmetry.space_group_name_H-M   'P 1'
#
loop_
_entity.id
_entity.type
_entity.pdbx_description
1 polymer ?
#
loop_
_entity_poly.entity_id
_entity_poly.type
_entity_poly.pdbx_seq_one_letter_code
_entity_poly.pdbx_strand_id
1 'polypeptide(L)'
;MFTFRAVVLWIHLAAIIVWVGGMIVVPFVAMPAVRRFAGEHLAPERAAALIETLVRRFQRFSRELFFTILLTGIFNLINAGWLTNFSYPSAYLQLVGAKFILFLTMGVNQAWYSLKLVPQGKTRTALWSALVNALLAAVVLYLGLKLRFG
;
A
#
# COMPACT_ATOMS: atom_id res chain seq x y z
N MET A 1 1.00 5.55 -29.91
CA MET A 1 2.34 5.57 -29.28
C MET A 1 2.18 5.77 -27.78
N PHE A 2 2.90 5.00 -26.95
CA PHE A 2 2.91 5.23 -25.49
C PHE A 2 3.72 6.49 -25.17
N THR A 3 3.10 7.48 -24.53
CA THR A 3 3.83 8.64 -24.01
C THR A 3 4.50 8.30 -22.69
N PHE A 4 5.62 8.97 -22.37
CA PHE A 4 6.30 8.80 -21.08
C PHE A 4 5.35 8.98 -19.89
N ARG A 5 4.42 9.96 -19.98
CA ARG A 5 3.36 10.19 -18.99
C ARG A 5 2.44 8.99 -18.80
N ALA A 6 2.02 8.36 -19.90
CA ALA A 6 1.21 7.15 -19.84
C ALA A 6 1.97 6.04 -19.11
N VAL A 7 3.25 5.83 -19.42
CA VAL A 7 4.08 4.81 -18.77
C VAL A 7 4.18 5.07 -17.25
N VAL A 8 4.47 6.30 -16.82
CA VAL A 8 4.56 6.65 -15.39
C VAL A 8 3.22 6.40 -14.69
N LEU A 9 2.10 6.75 -15.31
CA LEU A 9 0.77 6.50 -14.77
C LEU A 9 0.49 4.99 -14.63
N TRP A 10 0.83 4.18 -15.64
CA TRP A 10 0.66 2.73 -15.58
C TRP A 10 1.51 2.09 -14.48
N ILE A 11 2.77 2.51 -14.32
CA ILE A 11 3.63 2.05 -13.23
C ILE A 11 3.04 2.44 -11.87
N HIS A 12 2.55 3.67 -11.72
CA HIS A 12 1.90 4.13 -10.48
C HIS A 12 0.69 3.25 -10.12
N LEU A 13 -0.21 3.02 -11.08
CA LEU A 13 -1.41 2.22 -10.86
C LEU A 13 -1.09 0.75 -10.57
N ALA A 14 -0.16 0.15 -11.32
CA ALA A 14 0.28 -1.22 -11.08
C ALA A 14 0.90 -1.36 -9.67
N ALA A 15 1.76 -0.42 -9.27
CA ALA A 15 2.35 -0.43 -7.94
C ALA A 15 1.29 -0.31 -6.83
N ILE A 16 0.28 0.57 -6.99
CA ILE A 16 -0.82 0.70 -6.04
C ILE A 16 -1.61 -0.62 -5.94
N ILE A 17 -1.99 -1.22 -7.08
CA ILE A 17 -2.76 -2.47 -7.10
C ILE A 17 -2.02 -3.58 -6.36
N VAL A 18 -0.73 -3.76 -6.67
CA VAL A 18 0.08 -4.79 -6.02
C VAL A 18 0.29 -4.49 -4.54
N TRP A 19 0.51 -3.23 -4.18
CA TRP A 19 0.76 -2.83 -2.79
C TRP A 19 -0.48 -3.02 -1.90
N VAL A 20 -1.61 -2.47 -2.34
CA VAL A 20 -2.90 -2.58 -1.64
C VAL A 20 -3.37 -4.04 -1.64
N GLY A 21 -3.26 -4.74 -2.77
CA GLY A 21 -3.58 -6.16 -2.87
C GLY A 21 -2.75 -7.00 -1.89
N GLY A 22 -1.45 -6.74 -1.80
CA GLY A 22 -0.57 -7.40 -0.83
C GLY A 22 -0.97 -7.15 0.63
N MET A 23 -1.36 -5.92 0.98
CA MET A 23 -1.85 -5.58 2.33
C MET A 23 -3.13 -6.32 2.71
N ILE A 24 -3.92 -6.76 1.73
CA ILE A 24 -5.14 -7.54 1.96
C ILE A 24 -4.79 -9.04 1.95
N VAL A 25 -4.15 -9.52 0.90
CA VAL A 25 -3.87 -10.96 0.70
C VAL A 25 -2.99 -11.52 1.82
N VAL A 26 -1.96 -10.80 2.26
CA VAL A 26 -1.05 -11.32 3.30
C VAL A 26 -1.77 -11.63 4.62
N PRO A 27 -2.47 -10.67 5.27
CA PRO A 27 -3.14 -10.92 6.55
C PRO A 27 -4.42 -11.75 6.46
N PHE A 28 -5.18 -11.67 5.35
CA PHE A 28 -6.47 -12.37 5.22
C PHE A 28 -6.40 -13.73 4.54
N VAL A 29 -5.40 -13.97 3.70
CA VAL A 29 -5.30 -15.21 2.92
C VAL A 29 -4.04 -15.98 3.28
N ALA A 30 -2.86 -15.36 3.11
CA ALA A 30 -1.60 -16.06 3.25
C ALA A 30 -1.30 -16.45 4.71
N MET A 31 -1.46 -15.54 5.67
CA MET A 31 -1.22 -15.83 7.09
C MET A 31 -2.18 -16.91 7.63
N PRO A 32 -3.51 -16.85 7.38
CA PRO A 32 -4.41 -17.92 7.81
C PRO A 32 -4.14 -19.26 7.13
N ALA A 33 -3.83 -19.26 5.81
CA ALA A 33 -3.50 -20.48 5.09
C ALA A 33 -2.24 -21.15 5.64
N VAL A 34 -1.18 -20.37 5.88
CA VAL A 34 0.05 -20.86 6.50
C VAL A 34 -0.23 -21.42 7.90
N ARG A 35 -1.03 -20.73 8.73
CA ARG A 35 -1.37 -21.21 10.08
C ARG A 35 -2.16 -22.51 10.06
N ARG A 36 -3.13 -22.64 9.17
CA ARG A 36 -3.95 -23.84 9.05
C ARG A 36 -3.10 -25.03 8.58
N PHE A 37 -2.39 -24.86 7.47
CA PHE A 37 -1.58 -25.93 6.90
C PHE A 37 -0.40 -26.32 7.80
N ALA A 38 0.32 -25.32 8.34
CA ALA A 38 1.45 -25.57 9.22
C ALA A 38 1.04 -26.05 10.61
N GLY A 39 -0.11 -25.61 11.14
CA GLY A 39 -0.62 -26.11 12.42
C GLY A 39 -0.96 -27.61 12.38
N GLU A 40 -1.36 -28.12 11.21
CA GLU A 40 -1.66 -29.53 11.00
C GLU A 40 -0.41 -30.40 10.72
N HIS A 41 0.67 -29.82 10.16
CA HIS A 41 1.78 -30.61 9.60
C HIS A 41 3.19 -30.22 10.08
N LEU A 42 3.36 -29.11 10.81
CA LEU A 42 4.65 -28.57 11.22
C LEU A 42 4.69 -28.32 12.73
N ALA A 43 5.88 -28.48 13.31
CA ALA A 43 6.13 -28.02 14.67
C ALA A 43 5.85 -26.50 14.78
N PRO A 44 5.28 -26.02 15.91
CA PRO A 44 4.90 -24.61 16.09
C PRO A 44 6.01 -23.61 15.78
N GLU A 45 7.25 -23.96 16.11
CA GLU A 45 8.45 -23.14 15.84
C GLU A 45 8.70 -22.94 14.34
N ARG A 46 8.54 -24.00 13.54
CA ARG A 46 8.71 -23.93 12.07
C ARG A 46 7.57 -23.13 11.43
N ALA A 47 6.35 -23.28 11.94
CA ALA A 47 5.20 -22.48 11.48
C ALA A 47 5.41 -20.98 11.75
N ALA A 48 5.91 -20.63 12.94
CA ALA A 48 6.25 -19.25 13.31
C ALA A 48 7.35 -18.67 12.41
N ALA A 49 8.43 -19.43 12.18
CA ALA A 49 9.52 -19.02 11.29
C ALA A 49 9.05 -18.78 9.84
N LEU A 50 8.13 -19.61 9.34
CA LEU A 50 7.55 -19.45 8.00
C LEU A 50 6.73 -18.16 7.89
N ILE A 51 5.87 -17.89 8.88
CA ILE A 51 5.08 -16.65 8.93
C ILE A 51 6.00 -15.44 9.00
N GLU A 52 7.04 -15.49 9.83
CA GLU A 52 8.01 -14.40 9.94
C GLU A 52 8.73 -14.16 8.61
N THR A 53 9.16 -15.22 7.92
CA THR A 53 9.81 -15.13 6.61
C THR A 53 8.89 -14.51 5.57
N LEU A 54 7.62 -14.94 5.52
CA LEU A 54 6.59 -14.40 4.64
C LEU A 54 6.41 -12.88 4.88
N VAL A 55 6.27 -12.48 6.14
CA VAL A 55 6.10 -11.08 6.51
C VAL A 55 7.33 -10.26 6.14
N ARG A 56 8.54 -10.70 6.49
CA ARG A 56 9.79 -9.98 6.17
C ARG A 56 9.97 -9.80 4.66
N ARG A 57 9.62 -10.83 3.86
CA ARG A 57 9.65 -10.75 2.40
C ARG A 57 8.64 -9.72 1.89
N PHE A 58 7.42 -9.76 2.40
CA PHE A 58 6.39 -8.78 2.03
C PHE A 58 6.79 -7.35 2.44
N GLN A 59 7.42 -7.16 3.60
CA GLN A 59 7.90 -5.85 4.05
C GLN A 59 8.92 -5.24 3.10
N ARG A 60 9.91 -6.04 2.66
CA ARG A 60 10.93 -5.57 1.70
C ARG A 60 10.26 -5.11 0.41
N PHE A 61 9.38 -5.94 -0.13
CA PHE A 61 8.64 -5.64 -1.35
C PHE A 61 7.68 -4.44 -1.20
N SER A 62 6.97 -4.36 -0.08
CA SER A 62 6.09 -3.24 0.27
C SER A 62 6.84 -1.92 0.37
N ARG A 63 8.07 -1.93 0.88
CA ARG A 63 8.91 -0.73 0.96
C ARG A 63 9.29 -0.23 -0.43
N GLU A 64 9.69 -1.13 -1.32
CA GLU A 64 10.01 -0.79 -2.71
C GLU A 64 8.79 -0.20 -3.42
N LEU A 65 7.63 -0.86 -3.30
CA LEU A 65 6.37 -0.36 -3.87
C LEU A 65 5.96 0.99 -3.30
N PHE A 66 6.11 1.22 -1.99
CA PHE A 66 5.80 2.50 -1.37
C PHE A 66 6.63 3.63 -2.01
N PHE A 67 7.94 3.44 -2.17
CA PHE A 67 8.79 4.43 -2.83
C PHE A 67 8.44 4.60 -4.31
N THR A 68 8.13 3.51 -5.02
CA THR A 68 7.65 3.59 -6.41
C THR A 68 6.39 4.43 -6.52
N ILE A 69 5.37 4.19 -5.67
CA ILE A 69 4.10 4.94 -5.66
C ILE A 69 4.36 6.41 -5.33
N LEU A 70 5.20 6.69 -4.33
CA LEU A 70 5.58 8.04 -3.93
C LEU A 70 6.22 8.82 -5.08
N LEU A 71 7.29 8.26 -5.67
CA LEU A 71 8.04 8.90 -6.75
C LEU A 71 7.15 9.10 -7.97
N THR A 72 6.44 8.06 -8.42
CA THR A 72 5.55 8.16 -9.59
C THR A 72 4.38 9.11 -9.33
N GLY A 73 3.90 9.23 -8.09
CA GLY A 73 2.89 10.22 -7.68
C GLY A 73 3.41 11.66 -7.82
N ILE A 74 4.63 11.92 -7.36
CA ILE A 74 5.30 13.22 -7.52
C ILE A 74 5.51 13.54 -9.00
N PHE A 75 5.99 12.58 -9.80
CA PHE A 75 6.17 12.78 -11.25
C PHE A 75 4.85 13.06 -11.96
N ASN A 76 3.75 12.39 -11.58
CA ASN A 76 2.43 12.68 -12.14
C ASN A 76 1.98 14.10 -11.81
N LEU A 77 2.22 14.58 -10.59
CA LEU A 77 1.93 15.95 -10.19
C LEU A 77 2.77 16.96 -11.00
N ILE A 78 4.09 16.76 -11.11
CA ILE A 78 4.97 17.63 -11.91
C ILE A 78 4.53 17.68 -13.37
N ASN A 79 4.17 16.52 -13.96
CA ASN A 79 3.69 16.45 -15.33
C ASN A 79 2.37 17.21 -15.53
N ALA A 80 1.46 17.15 -14.56
CA ALA A 80 0.23 17.94 -14.58
C ALA A 80 0.54 19.44 -14.49
N GLY A 81 1.46 19.83 -13.60
CA GLY A 81 1.91 21.22 -13.46
C GLY A 81 2.55 21.79 -14.70
N TRP A 82 3.40 21.01 -15.38
CA TRP A 82 4.03 21.48 -16.61
C TRP A 82 3.00 21.85 -17.70
N LEU A 83 1.86 21.15 -17.76
CA LEU A 83 0.78 21.48 -18.69
C LEU A 83 0.01 22.74 -18.32
N THR A 84 -0.07 23.07 -17.02
CA THR A 84 -0.86 24.19 -16.51
C THR A 84 0.01 25.36 -16.03
N ASN A 85 1.30 25.37 -16.37
CA ASN A 85 2.29 26.32 -15.83
C ASN A 85 2.27 26.38 -14.28
N PHE A 86 2.06 25.23 -13.64
CA PHE A 86 1.93 25.06 -12.19
C PHE A 86 0.81 25.90 -11.55
N SER A 87 -0.14 26.38 -12.36
CA SER A 87 -1.37 27.00 -11.89
C SER A 87 -2.37 25.91 -11.58
N TYR A 88 -2.56 25.62 -10.28
CA TYR A 88 -3.53 24.64 -9.81
C TYR A 88 -4.69 25.32 -9.08
N PRO A 89 -5.94 24.91 -9.33
CA PRO A 89 -7.05 25.29 -8.47
C PRO A 89 -6.80 24.86 -7.02
N SER A 90 -7.19 25.68 -6.05
CA SER A 90 -7.05 25.36 -4.61
C SER A 90 -7.69 24.01 -4.25
N ALA A 91 -8.86 23.70 -4.83
CA ALA A 91 -9.55 22.42 -4.63
C ALA A 91 -8.72 21.22 -5.10
N TYR A 92 -7.97 21.36 -6.20
CA TYR A 92 -7.08 20.30 -6.71
C TYR A 92 -5.93 20.04 -5.73
N LEU A 93 -5.28 21.11 -5.24
CA LEU A 93 -4.19 20.99 -4.27
C LEU A 93 -4.66 20.39 -2.94
N GLN A 94 -5.85 20.75 -2.47
CA GLN A 94 -6.45 20.16 -1.27
C GLN A 94 -6.68 18.65 -1.44
N LEU A 95 -7.22 18.21 -2.57
CA LEU A 95 -7.46 16.79 -2.85
C LEU A 95 -6.15 16.00 -2.97
N VAL A 96 -5.14 16.54 -3.67
CA VAL A 96 -3.81 15.92 -3.75
C VAL A 96 -3.14 15.86 -2.38
N GLY A 97 -3.21 16.93 -1.61
CA GLY A 97 -2.68 16.98 -0.25
C GLY A 97 -3.34 15.96 0.69
N ALA A 98 -4.67 15.88 0.66
CA ALA A 98 -5.42 14.89 1.43
C ALA A 98 -5.02 13.45 1.02
N LYS A 99 -4.92 13.17 -0.28
CA LYS A 99 -4.47 11.88 -0.81
C LYS A 99 -3.07 11.53 -0.31
N PHE A 100 -2.16 12.51 -0.29
CA PHE A 100 -0.78 12.33 0.17
C PHE A 100 -0.70 12.01 1.66
N ILE A 101 -1.44 12.75 2.50
CA ILE A 101 -1.50 12.50 3.94
C ILE A 101 -2.02 11.09 4.21
N LEU A 102 -3.13 10.68 3.58
CA LEU A 102 -3.70 9.34 3.74
C LEU A 102 -2.70 8.25 3.31
N PHE A 103 -2.00 8.45 2.20
CA PHE A 103 -0.97 7.54 1.73
C PHE A 103 0.20 7.40 2.73
N LEU A 104 0.66 8.50 3.33
CA LEU A 104 1.67 8.47 4.39
C LEU A 104 1.16 7.75 5.64
N THR A 105 -0.08 8.01 6.05
CA THR A 105 -0.71 7.30 7.18
C THR A 105 -0.76 5.80 6.95
N MET A 106 -1.08 5.36 5.72
CA MET A 106 -1.03 3.94 5.36
C MET A 106 0.38 3.36 5.48
N GLY A 107 1.40 4.10 5.01
CA GLY A 107 2.80 3.69 5.14
C GLY A 107 3.24 3.56 6.60
N VAL A 108 2.86 4.50 7.46
CA VAL A 108 3.14 4.47 8.90
C VAL A 108 2.44 3.31 9.59
N ASN A 109 1.14 3.09 9.32
CA ASN A 109 0.40 1.96 9.88
C ASN A 109 0.98 0.62 9.40
N GLN A 110 1.39 0.53 8.13
CA GLN A 110 2.07 -0.65 7.58
C GLN A 110 3.41 -0.91 8.28
N ALA A 111 4.22 0.13 8.49
CA ALA A 111 5.50 0.02 9.20
C ALA A 111 5.28 -0.39 10.67
N TRP A 112 4.27 0.16 11.33
CA TRP A 112 3.90 -0.21 12.71
C TRP A 112 3.47 -1.68 12.82
N TYR A 113 2.58 -2.12 11.94
CA TYR A 113 2.16 -3.52 11.83
C TYR A 113 3.38 -4.44 11.67
N SER A 114 4.26 -4.05 10.76
CA SER A 114 5.46 -4.79 10.36
C SER A 114 6.49 -4.91 11.49
N LEU A 115 6.80 -3.82 12.18
CA LEU A 115 7.88 -3.75 13.17
C LEU A 115 7.45 -4.19 14.57
N LYS A 116 6.17 -4.00 14.95
CA LYS A 116 5.70 -4.26 16.31
C LYS A 116 4.70 -5.40 16.43
N LEU A 117 3.71 -5.48 15.55
CA LEU A 117 2.59 -6.41 15.75
C LEU A 117 2.96 -7.85 15.36
N VAL A 118 3.76 -8.03 14.32
CA VAL A 118 4.18 -9.36 13.86
C VAL A 118 5.12 -10.05 14.87
N PRO A 119 6.20 -9.42 15.36
CA PRO A 119 7.08 -10.06 16.35
C PRO A 119 6.36 -10.44 17.65
N GLN A 120 5.31 -9.70 18.02
CA GLN A 120 4.54 -9.95 19.25
C GLN A 120 3.46 -11.03 19.09
N GLY A 121 3.29 -11.61 17.89
CA GLY A 121 2.25 -12.62 17.65
C GLY A 121 0.81 -12.09 17.79
N LYS A 122 0.59 -10.77 17.83
CA LYS A 122 -0.73 -10.18 18.08
C LYS A 122 -1.58 -10.16 16.80
N THR A 123 -2.24 -11.28 16.56
CA THR A 123 -2.99 -11.58 15.33
C THR A 123 -4.20 -10.68 15.11
N ARG A 124 -4.94 -10.37 16.17
CA ARG A 124 -6.15 -9.53 16.09
C ARG A 124 -5.84 -8.08 15.75
N THR A 125 -4.81 -7.50 16.38
CA THR A 125 -4.36 -6.14 16.06
C THR A 125 -3.78 -6.04 14.66
N ALA A 126 -3.10 -7.10 14.20
CA ALA A 126 -2.61 -7.18 12.82
C ALA A 126 -3.74 -7.12 11.79
N LEU A 127 -4.84 -7.83 12.03
CA LEU A 127 -6.03 -7.78 11.17
C LEU A 127 -6.66 -6.39 11.18
N TRP A 128 -6.77 -5.75 12.35
CA TRP A 128 -7.27 -4.38 12.44
C TRP A 128 -6.43 -3.39 11.65
N SER A 129 -5.09 -3.45 11.76
CA SER A 129 -4.21 -2.61 10.95
C SER A 129 -4.41 -2.84 9.45
N ALA A 130 -4.62 -4.09 9.02
CA ALA A 130 -4.90 -4.40 7.62
C ALA A 130 -6.25 -3.83 7.15
N LEU A 131 -7.30 -3.93 7.97
CA LEU A 131 -8.61 -3.33 7.67
C LEU A 131 -8.51 -1.81 7.55
N VAL A 132 -7.82 -1.15 8.48
CA VAL A 132 -7.60 0.29 8.44
C VAL A 132 -6.88 0.69 7.15
N ASN A 133 -5.82 -0.04 6.76
CA ASN A 133 -5.13 0.22 5.50
C ASN A 133 -6.01 0.00 4.26
N ALA A 134 -6.86 -1.03 4.27
CA ALA A 134 -7.78 -1.28 3.15
C ALA A 134 -8.82 -0.16 3.01
N LEU A 135 -9.36 0.34 4.13
CA LEU A 135 -10.30 1.46 4.14
C LEU A 135 -9.62 2.76 3.66
N LEU A 136 -8.42 3.06 4.16
CA LEU A 136 -7.63 4.20 3.71
C LEU A 136 -7.32 4.11 2.21
N ALA A 137 -6.96 2.91 1.72
CA ALA A 137 -6.72 2.67 0.29
C ALA A 137 -7.97 2.96 -0.55
N ALA A 138 -9.16 2.51 -0.09
CA ALA A 138 -10.41 2.79 -0.78
C ALA A 138 -10.70 4.30 -0.88
N VAL A 139 -10.46 5.05 0.21
CA VAL A 139 -10.58 6.51 0.21
C VAL A 139 -9.56 7.16 -0.73
N VAL A 140 -8.30 6.73 -0.70
CA VAL A 140 -7.25 7.24 -1.61
C VAL A 140 -7.59 6.99 -3.09
N LEU A 141 -8.15 5.81 -3.40
CA LEU A 141 -8.62 5.48 -4.75
C LEU A 141 -9.81 6.35 -5.15
N TYR A 142 -10.80 6.51 -4.27
CA TYR A 142 -11.95 7.39 -4.51
C TYR A 142 -11.52 8.84 -4.78
N LEU A 143 -10.62 9.40 -3.97
CA LEU A 143 -10.06 10.74 -4.21
C LEU A 143 -9.30 10.81 -5.54
N GLY A 144 -8.58 9.75 -5.90
CA GLY A 144 -7.90 9.66 -7.20
C GLY A 144 -8.85 9.65 -8.39
N LEU A 145 -10.00 8.97 -8.27
CA LEU A 145 -11.05 8.98 -9.29
C LEU A 145 -11.72 10.36 -9.37
N LYS A 146 -12.04 10.96 -8.21
CA LYS A 146 -12.61 12.30 -8.14
C LYS A 146 -11.72 13.35 -8.79
N LEU A 147 -10.41 13.28 -8.57
CA LEU A 147 -9.42 14.16 -9.23
C LEU A 147 -9.38 14.01 -10.76
N ARG A 148 -9.77 12.85 -11.29
CA ARG A 148 -9.68 12.56 -12.72
C ARG A 148 -10.99 12.83 -13.47
N PHE A 149 -12.13 12.68 -12.80
CA PHE A 149 -13.45 12.69 -13.44
C PHE A 149 -14.42 13.73 -12.87
N GLY A 150 -14.08 14.41 -11.76
CA GLY A 150 -14.89 15.46 -11.15
C GLY A 150 -14.22 16.81 -11.27
#